data_AF-A0A5J4VFH7-F1
#
_entry.id   AF-A0A5J4VFH7-F1
#
_cell.length_a   1.000
_cell.length_b   1.000
_cell.length_c   1.000
_cell.angle_alpha   90.00
_cell.angle_beta   90.00
_cell.angle_gamma   90.00
#
_symmetry.space_group_name_H-M   'P 1'
#
loop_
_entity.id
_entity.type
_entity.pdbx_description
1 polymer ?
#
loop_
_entity_poly.entity_id
_entity_poly.type
_entity_poly.pdbx_seq_one_letter_code
_entity_poly.pdbx_strand_id
1 'polypeptide(L)'
;MSIFNSVFSSITGKRTNGGSEAIQNLGHKKQRVHNGAIRKEIQTTISNHEDKTNEYNLTDLKNQANKNQSKIVTTNNTPQAYLTKNVYSTTLINKIVESTAFNYNERLVWSLGTLLFGQEELTVCSNDGPSRSLTTTVSPKQRRRLRNWICNTVVKELKQRNLLNMDIDKIEDGWKRAFYYLSSGQVIQACELVQQLGDDALATMMVVHFQQEVDVCNQAQNQVLYWQERGLFDSMPLYRRKMWYVLQGQLGYVNHIKAVVTEDLSWPQVLLLYSLYGGHRGDLNSGLSAYRTLTSSHGSGVNGLHQLRARKHTASVPSDCLWYNLLQWWSSSTSSSANDAIYRKELELALPLQCRWVLLLHVSPMFEHGDDDLESWKQQWCDELYKSELEYMAIHAGLYLSSPEVAIRKLLSRRQLEKEHYLCRQLQIPTGWITDSKAWYALNQQLYDKEVDYYLDAKENEKARDAILNHMIPALFFDGRHFTQYSHPLERLPSHYHPALIYS
;
A
#
# COMPACT_ATOMS: atom_id res chain seq x y z
N MET A 1 35.10 0.40 30.61
CA MET A 1 34.30 -0.84 30.51
C MET A 1 33.19 -0.92 31.60
N SER A 2 32.21 0.00 31.65
CA SER A 2 31.03 -0.18 32.52
C SER A 2 29.80 0.68 32.16
N ILE A 3 29.64 1.11 30.91
CA ILE A 3 28.46 1.89 30.47
C ILE A 3 27.42 1.01 29.74
N PHE A 4 27.82 -0.18 29.25
CA PHE A 4 26.95 -1.03 28.43
C PHE A 4 26.01 -1.98 29.20
N ASN A 5 26.30 -2.33 30.47
CA ASN A 5 25.51 -3.33 31.19
C ASN A 5 24.21 -2.82 31.83
N SER A 6 24.03 -1.50 32.00
CA SER A 6 22.79 -0.96 32.61
C SER A 6 21.75 -0.46 31.60
N VAL A 7 22.11 -0.30 30.32
CA VAL A 7 21.21 0.27 29.29
C VAL A 7 20.41 -0.81 28.54
N PHE A 8 20.76 -2.10 28.68
CA PHE A 8 20.16 -3.19 27.89
C PHE A 8 19.39 -4.27 28.68
N SER A 9 19.04 -4.04 29.96
CA SER A 9 18.14 -4.96 30.67
C SER A 9 16.66 -4.67 30.38
N SER A 10 16.04 -5.56 29.59
CA SER A 10 14.60 -5.91 29.48
C SER A 10 13.97 -5.82 28.07
N ILE A 11 14.27 -6.80 27.22
CA ILE A 11 13.39 -7.22 26.11
C ILE A 11 13.19 -8.73 26.20
N THR A 12 12.46 -9.18 27.23
CA THR A 12 11.80 -10.49 27.25
C THR A 12 10.53 -10.39 28.09
N GLY A 13 9.49 -9.80 27.50
CA GLY A 13 8.13 -9.82 28.03
C GLY A 13 7.41 -11.10 27.64
N LYS A 14 7.44 -12.05 28.56
CA LYS A 14 6.61 -13.27 28.74
C LYS A 14 5.40 -13.46 27.80
N ARG A 15 5.42 -14.53 27.00
CA ARG A 15 4.26 -15.38 26.74
C ARG A 15 4.34 -16.58 27.68
N THR A 16 3.42 -16.69 28.63
CA THR A 16 3.18 -17.92 29.41
C THR A 16 1.85 -18.49 28.95
N ASN A 17 1.88 -19.63 28.27
CA ASN A 17 1.04 -20.81 28.52
C ASN A 17 1.20 -21.81 27.38
N GLY A 18 1.58 -23.02 27.74
CA GLY A 18 1.73 -24.14 26.81
C GLY A 18 2.44 -25.29 27.49
N GLY A 19 1.78 -25.90 28.48
CA GLY A 19 2.18 -27.20 28.99
C GLY A 19 2.02 -28.26 27.89
N SER A 20 2.98 -29.16 27.81
CA SER A 20 2.86 -30.40 27.04
C SER A 20 3.71 -31.46 27.69
N GLU A 21 3.09 -32.60 27.96
CA GLU A 21 3.60 -33.99 27.96
C GLU A 21 2.50 -34.85 28.62
N ALA A 22 2.11 -36.03 28.16
CA ALA A 22 2.60 -36.93 27.12
C ALA A 22 1.45 -37.90 26.75
N ILE A 23 1.62 -38.67 25.66
CA ILE A 23 1.44 -40.14 25.59
C ILE A 23 1.37 -40.59 24.11
N GLN A 24 2.45 -41.25 23.67
CA GLN A 24 2.55 -42.52 22.92
C GLN A 24 1.36 -43.02 22.06
N ASN A 25 1.57 -43.32 20.77
CA ASN A 25 1.95 -44.68 20.28
C ASN A 25 1.75 -44.89 18.77
N LEU A 26 2.79 -45.50 18.16
CA LEU A 26 2.84 -46.52 17.11
C LEU A 26 1.69 -46.73 16.10
N GLY A 27 2.07 -46.82 14.82
CA GLY A 27 1.30 -47.52 13.79
C GLY A 27 1.99 -47.56 12.42
N HIS A 28 2.82 -48.58 12.18
CA HIS A 28 3.40 -48.93 10.88
C HIS A 28 2.35 -49.11 9.77
N LYS A 29 2.65 -48.69 8.52
CA LYS A 29 2.42 -49.52 7.32
C LYS A 29 3.04 -48.98 6.02
N LYS A 30 3.96 -49.81 5.51
CA LYS A 30 4.19 -50.24 4.11
C LYS A 30 4.44 -49.20 3.00
N GLN A 31 5.71 -49.15 2.64
CA GLN A 31 6.28 -49.08 1.29
C GLN A 31 5.38 -49.67 0.19
N ARG A 32 5.21 -48.93 -0.91
CA ARG A 32 5.16 -49.47 -2.27
C ARG A 32 5.87 -48.51 -3.23
N VAL A 33 6.89 -49.07 -3.88
CA VAL A 33 7.58 -48.52 -5.03
C VAL A 33 6.65 -48.65 -6.23
N HIS A 34 6.43 -47.57 -6.98
CA HIS A 34 6.17 -47.70 -8.41
C HIS A 34 6.71 -46.47 -9.16
N ASN A 35 7.72 -46.72 -9.99
CA ASN A 35 8.11 -45.85 -11.08
C ASN A 35 6.98 -45.77 -12.12
N GLY A 36 6.78 -44.58 -12.67
CA GLY A 36 5.90 -44.31 -13.79
C GLY A 36 6.04 -42.87 -14.24
N ALA A 37 7.04 -42.62 -15.10
CA ALA A 37 7.15 -41.37 -15.83
C ALA A 37 5.89 -41.16 -16.67
N ILE A 38 5.22 -40.02 -16.50
CA ILE A 38 4.39 -39.24 -17.43
C ILE A 38 3.69 -38.19 -16.55
N ARG A 39 4.19 -36.94 -16.55
CA ARG A 39 3.45 -35.70 -16.25
C ARG A 39 4.44 -34.53 -16.13
N LYS A 40 4.67 -33.83 -17.24
CA LYS A 40 5.26 -32.48 -17.24
C LYS A 40 4.36 -31.40 -17.86
N GLU A 41 3.13 -31.75 -18.27
CA GLU A 41 2.18 -30.78 -18.86
C GLU A 41 0.94 -30.49 -18.00
N ILE A 42 0.82 -31.09 -16.80
CA ILE A 42 -0.32 -30.87 -15.89
C ILE A 42 0.04 -29.99 -14.68
N GLN A 43 1.33 -29.75 -14.41
CA GLN A 43 1.75 -28.92 -13.27
C GLN A 43 1.63 -27.41 -13.52
N THR A 44 1.68 -26.95 -14.76
CA THR A 44 1.53 -25.52 -15.12
C THR A 44 0.07 -25.04 -15.12
N THR A 45 -0.90 -25.94 -15.30
CA THR A 45 -2.33 -25.61 -15.24
C THR A 45 -2.89 -25.65 -13.82
N ILE A 46 -2.33 -26.49 -12.94
CA ILE A 46 -2.75 -26.56 -11.52
C ILE A 46 -2.19 -25.39 -10.71
N SER A 47 -0.94 -24.94 -10.95
CA SER A 47 -0.40 -23.78 -10.22
C SER A 47 -1.15 -22.49 -10.56
N ASN A 48 -1.49 -22.29 -11.84
CA ASN A 48 -2.26 -21.11 -12.28
C ASN A 48 -3.71 -21.11 -11.75
N HIS A 49 -4.28 -22.27 -11.40
CA HIS A 49 -5.62 -22.35 -10.84
C HIS A 49 -5.63 -22.12 -9.33
N GLU A 50 -4.63 -22.63 -8.60
CA GLU A 50 -4.45 -22.39 -7.17
C GLU A 50 -4.13 -20.92 -6.87
N ASP A 51 -3.26 -20.29 -7.67
CA ASP A 51 -2.90 -18.87 -7.52
C ASP A 51 -4.10 -17.95 -7.73
N LYS A 52 -4.94 -18.22 -8.74
CA LYS A 52 -6.18 -17.47 -8.95
C LYS A 52 -7.14 -17.64 -7.77
N THR A 53 -7.42 -18.86 -7.32
CA THR A 53 -8.33 -19.06 -6.17
C THR A 53 -7.85 -18.38 -4.89
N ASN A 54 -6.53 -18.29 -4.67
CA ASN A 54 -5.97 -17.58 -3.53
C ASN A 54 -6.14 -16.06 -3.64
N GLU A 55 -6.01 -15.49 -4.83
CA GLU A 55 -6.22 -14.06 -5.11
C GLU A 55 -7.69 -13.65 -4.92
N TYR A 56 -8.63 -14.49 -5.38
CA TYR A 56 -10.08 -14.31 -5.18
C TYR A 56 -10.46 -14.31 -3.70
N ASN A 57 -10.06 -15.35 -2.95
CA ASN A 57 -10.37 -15.48 -1.52
C ASN A 57 -9.82 -14.31 -0.68
N LEU A 58 -8.76 -13.67 -1.15
CA LEU A 58 -8.06 -12.61 -0.43
C LEU A 58 -8.60 -11.22 -0.75
N THR A 59 -9.00 -10.98 -1.99
CA THR A 59 -9.78 -9.79 -2.36
C THR A 59 -11.12 -9.80 -1.62
N ASP A 60 -11.71 -10.98 -1.47
CA ASP A 60 -12.88 -11.20 -0.63
C ASP A 60 -12.61 -10.84 0.85
N LEU A 61 -11.51 -11.33 1.40
CA LEU A 61 -11.13 -11.07 2.79
C LEU A 61 -10.86 -9.57 3.06
N LYS A 62 -10.20 -8.87 2.12
CA LYS A 62 -9.95 -7.43 2.18
C LYS A 62 -11.25 -6.62 2.20
N ASN A 63 -12.14 -6.91 1.27
CA ASN A 63 -13.38 -6.18 1.14
C ASN A 63 -14.39 -6.54 2.25
N GLN A 64 -14.36 -7.77 2.77
CA GLN A 64 -15.12 -8.15 3.96
C GLN A 64 -14.63 -7.40 5.20
N ALA A 65 -13.31 -7.21 5.35
CA ALA A 65 -12.76 -6.41 6.43
C ALA A 65 -13.10 -4.93 6.28
N ASN A 66 -13.02 -4.36 5.07
CA ASN A 66 -13.47 -2.99 4.79
C ASN A 66 -14.94 -2.85 5.16
N LYS A 67 -15.80 -3.74 4.69
CA LYS A 67 -17.23 -3.77 5.01
C LYS A 67 -17.50 -3.80 6.52
N ASN A 68 -16.77 -4.61 7.28
CA ASN A 68 -16.92 -4.66 8.74
C ASN A 68 -16.47 -3.38 9.46
N GLN A 69 -15.73 -2.52 8.76
CA GLN A 69 -15.23 -1.23 9.26
C GLN A 69 -15.98 -0.05 8.64
N SER A 70 -16.95 -0.32 7.76
CA SER A 70 -17.75 0.68 7.07
C SER A 70 -19.07 0.87 7.79
N LYS A 71 -19.53 2.10 7.87
CA LYS A 71 -20.92 2.40 8.21
C LYS A 71 -21.57 3.02 6.99
N ILE A 72 -22.73 2.48 6.65
CA ILE A 72 -23.54 2.96 5.53
C ILE A 72 -24.66 3.81 6.13
N VAL A 73 -24.75 5.04 5.65
CA VAL A 73 -25.82 5.99 6.00
C VAL A 73 -26.52 6.39 4.72
N THR A 74 -27.84 6.46 4.79
CA THR A 74 -28.67 6.90 3.66
C THR A 74 -28.94 8.39 3.81
N THR A 75 -28.50 9.19 2.85
CA THR A 75 -28.79 10.63 2.75
C THR A 75 -29.64 10.85 1.49
N ASN A 76 -30.80 11.50 1.61
CA ASN A 76 -31.73 11.72 0.49
C ASN A 76 -32.03 10.44 -0.32
N ASN A 77 -32.30 9.33 0.37
CA ASN A 77 -32.55 8.01 -0.24
C ASN A 77 -31.36 7.42 -1.05
N THR A 78 -30.17 8.00 -0.90
CA THR A 78 -28.93 7.52 -1.54
C THR A 78 -28.01 6.93 -0.46
N PRO A 79 -27.64 5.64 -0.55
CA PRO A 79 -26.73 5.03 0.41
C PRO A 79 -25.29 5.50 0.15
N GLN A 80 -24.61 5.91 1.21
CA GLN A 80 -23.21 6.32 1.17
C GLN A 80 -22.43 5.63 2.30
N ALA A 81 -21.24 5.13 1.97
CA ALA A 81 -20.36 4.47 2.91
C ALA A 81 -19.28 5.43 3.43
N TYR A 82 -18.97 5.32 4.71
CA TYR A 82 -17.80 5.95 5.31
C TYR A 82 -17.09 4.97 6.23
N LEU A 83 -15.78 5.14 6.37
CA LEU A 83 -14.97 4.32 7.27
C LEU A 83 -15.16 4.78 8.71
N THR A 84 -15.47 3.81 9.58
CA THR A 84 -15.58 4.01 11.04
C THR A 84 -14.28 3.73 11.77
N LYS A 85 -13.42 2.91 11.17
CA LYS A 85 -12.14 2.49 11.73
C LYS A 85 -11.03 2.67 10.71
N ASN A 86 -9.82 2.77 11.21
CA ASN A 86 -8.64 2.83 10.37
C ASN A 86 -8.33 1.43 9.80
N VAL A 87 -8.43 1.22 8.49
CA VAL A 87 -8.11 -0.07 7.86
C VAL A 87 -6.66 -0.47 8.16
N TYR A 88 -5.77 0.52 8.29
CA TYR A 88 -4.37 0.30 8.67
C TYR A 88 -4.14 -0.13 10.12
N SER A 89 -5.10 0.04 11.03
CA SER A 89 -4.98 -0.46 12.40
C SER A 89 -5.50 -1.90 12.57
N THR A 90 -6.00 -2.52 11.50
CA THR A 90 -6.79 -3.75 11.61
C THR A 90 -6.02 -5.03 11.35
N THR A 91 -6.57 -6.14 11.87
CA THR A 91 -6.03 -7.50 11.67
C THR A 91 -5.98 -7.92 10.20
N LEU A 92 -6.67 -7.19 9.32
CA LEU A 92 -6.61 -7.39 7.88
C LEU A 92 -5.18 -7.25 7.38
N ILE A 93 -4.47 -6.18 7.76
CA ILE A 93 -3.15 -5.94 7.18
C ILE A 93 -2.14 -6.96 7.67
N ASN A 94 -2.27 -7.43 8.91
CA ASN A 94 -1.44 -8.55 9.38
C ASN A 94 -1.64 -9.78 8.50
N LYS A 95 -2.88 -10.12 8.14
CA LYS A 95 -3.16 -11.23 7.20
C LYS A 95 -2.59 -10.98 5.80
N ILE A 96 -2.63 -9.74 5.31
CA ILE A 96 -2.03 -9.37 4.01
C ILE A 96 -0.50 -9.54 4.06
N VAL A 97 0.15 -9.04 5.10
CA VAL A 97 1.61 -9.10 5.27
C VAL A 97 2.09 -10.55 5.48
N GLU A 98 1.28 -11.39 6.13
CA GLU A 98 1.58 -12.82 6.35
C GLU A 98 1.24 -13.70 5.13
N SER A 99 0.36 -13.25 4.24
CA SER A 99 -0.06 -14.02 3.06
C SER A 99 1.09 -14.22 2.07
N THR A 100 1.16 -15.40 1.45
CA THR A 100 2.09 -15.70 0.35
C THR A 100 1.54 -15.29 -1.01
N ALA A 101 0.25 -14.94 -1.10
CA ALA A 101 -0.38 -14.53 -2.35
C ALA A 101 0.12 -13.15 -2.84
N PHE A 102 0.65 -12.32 -1.94
CA PHE A 102 1.22 -11.03 -2.31
C PHE A 102 2.70 -11.15 -2.60
N ASN A 103 3.12 -10.49 -3.68
CA ASN A 103 4.54 -10.34 -3.97
C ASN A 103 5.25 -9.64 -2.79
N TYR A 104 6.55 -9.87 -2.68
CA TYR A 104 7.34 -9.35 -1.57
C TYR A 104 7.27 -7.81 -1.45
N ASN A 105 7.34 -7.09 -2.57
CA ASN A 105 7.30 -5.63 -2.61
C ASN A 105 5.97 -5.08 -2.09
N GLU A 106 4.85 -5.68 -2.48
CA GLU A 106 3.52 -5.28 -2.05
C GLU A 106 3.34 -5.50 -0.54
N ARG A 107 3.84 -6.63 0.00
CA ARG A 107 3.83 -6.85 1.45
C ARG A 107 4.60 -5.78 2.22
N LEU A 108 5.71 -5.30 1.66
CA LEU A 108 6.46 -4.18 2.24
C LEU A 108 5.67 -2.88 2.17
N VAL A 109 4.95 -2.60 1.08
CA VAL A 109 4.06 -1.43 0.96
C VAL A 109 2.99 -1.47 2.04
N TRP A 110 2.30 -2.60 2.24
CA TRP A 110 1.28 -2.75 3.26
C TRP A 110 1.84 -2.63 4.69
N SER A 111 3.01 -3.22 4.93
CA SER A 111 3.72 -3.11 6.21
C SER A 111 4.13 -1.66 6.51
N LEU A 112 4.64 -0.94 5.51
CA LEU A 112 4.99 0.47 5.63
C LEU A 112 3.73 1.33 5.84
N GLY A 113 2.68 1.09 5.06
CA GLY A 113 1.40 1.78 5.21
C GLY A 113 0.80 1.63 6.61
N THR A 114 0.90 0.45 7.20
CA THR A 114 0.51 0.21 8.61
C THR A 114 1.30 1.08 9.58
N LEU A 115 2.60 1.25 9.34
CA LEU A 115 3.46 2.03 10.20
C LEU A 115 3.21 3.55 10.05
N LEU A 116 2.98 4.01 8.83
CA LEU A 116 2.77 5.42 8.49
C LEU A 116 1.35 5.88 8.85
N PHE A 117 0.35 5.06 8.56
CA PHE A 117 -1.06 5.45 8.63
C PHE A 117 -1.86 4.69 9.69
N GLY A 118 -1.34 3.60 10.27
CA GLY A 118 -2.08 2.76 11.22
C GLY A 118 -2.19 3.30 12.64
N GLN A 119 -1.71 4.52 12.91
CA GLN A 119 -1.96 5.16 14.21
C GLN A 119 -3.41 5.64 14.24
N GLU A 120 -4.20 5.05 15.13
CA GLU A 120 -5.46 5.65 15.55
C GLU A 120 -5.10 6.86 16.41
N GLU A 121 -4.97 8.04 15.79
CA GLU A 121 -5.02 9.26 16.57
C GLU A 121 -6.40 9.32 17.23
N LEU A 122 -6.39 9.14 18.55
CA LEU A 122 -7.47 9.46 19.48
C LEU A 122 -7.83 10.95 19.34
N THR A 123 -8.52 11.33 18.27
CA THR A 123 -9.24 12.60 18.23
C THR A 123 -10.55 12.38 18.96
N VAL A 124 -10.51 12.63 20.27
CA VAL A 124 -11.67 13.13 21.01
C VAL A 124 -12.18 14.34 20.23
N CYS A 125 -13.38 14.23 19.68
CA CYS A 125 -14.03 15.34 18.98
C CYS A 125 -14.18 16.53 19.95
N SER A 126 -13.36 17.56 19.75
CA SER A 126 -13.74 18.92 20.10
C SER A 126 -14.73 19.41 19.04
N ASN A 127 -15.85 19.99 19.46
CA ASN A 127 -17.07 20.21 18.68
C ASN A 127 -17.02 21.28 17.57
N ASP A 128 -15.84 21.73 17.12
CA ASP A 128 -15.73 22.86 16.21
C ASP A 128 -15.21 22.44 14.82
N GLY A 129 -16.14 22.29 13.86
CA GLY A 129 -15.93 22.47 12.41
C GLY A 129 -15.08 21.42 11.64
N PRO A 130 -15.45 21.06 10.39
CA PRO A 130 -14.73 20.09 9.57
C PRO A 130 -13.59 20.76 8.78
N SER A 131 -12.62 21.34 9.48
CA SER A 131 -11.37 21.78 8.84
C SER A 131 -10.22 20.94 9.39
N ARG A 132 -10.19 19.66 9.00
CA ARG A 132 -9.08 18.73 9.30
C ARG A 132 -7.84 19.13 8.50
N SER A 133 -7.08 20.11 8.97
CA SER A 133 -5.68 20.26 8.55
C SER A 133 -4.87 19.13 9.20
N LEU A 134 -4.68 18.03 8.47
CA LEU A 134 -3.75 16.95 8.84
C LEU A 134 -2.30 17.45 8.67
N THR A 135 -1.85 18.42 9.46
CA THR A 135 -0.41 18.60 9.68
C THR A 135 0.05 17.49 10.62
N THR A 136 0.25 16.30 10.06
CA THR A 136 0.75 15.12 10.76
C THR A 136 2.19 15.36 11.18
N THR A 137 2.37 16.02 12.34
CA THR A 137 3.67 16.09 12.98
C THR A 137 4.04 14.67 13.42
N VAL A 138 4.97 14.05 12.69
CA VAL A 138 5.37 12.66 12.93
C VAL A 138 5.90 12.53 14.35
N SER A 139 5.20 11.75 15.19
CA SER A 139 5.56 11.56 16.59
C SER A 139 6.96 10.92 16.71
N PRO A 140 7.75 11.22 17.75
CA PRO A 140 9.09 10.64 17.92
C PRO A 140 9.04 9.10 17.99
N LYS A 141 7.96 8.55 18.55
CA LYS A 141 7.70 7.10 18.58
C LYS A 141 7.51 6.52 17.17
N GLN A 142 6.80 7.22 16.29
CA GLN A 142 6.62 6.81 14.90
C GLN A 142 7.93 6.86 14.13
N ARG A 143 8.74 7.92 14.31
CA ARG A 143 10.06 8.02 13.68
C ARG A 143 10.98 6.87 14.08
N ARG A 144 11.03 6.52 15.38
CA ARG A 144 11.81 5.37 15.86
C ARG A 144 11.33 4.05 15.25
N ARG A 145 10.00 3.84 15.16
CA ARG A 145 9.43 2.66 14.50
C ARG A 145 9.80 2.61 13.02
N LEU A 146 9.67 3.73 12.31
CA LEU A 146 9.99 3.84 10.89
C LEU A 146 11.46 3.53 10.63
N ARG A 147 12.37 4.12 11.42
CA ARG A 147 13.80 3.82 11.39
C ARG A 147 14.07 2.33 11.54
N ASN A 148 13.55 1.72 12.60
CA ASN A 148 13.74 0.29 12.84
C ASN A 148 13.16 -0.56 11.71
N TRP A 149 12.02 -0.15 11.14
CA TRP A 149 11.42 -0.80 9.99
C TRP A 149 12.33 -0.70 8.76
N ILE A 150 12.86 0.48 8.43
CA ILE A 150 13.78 0.67 7.30
C ILE A 150 15.04 -0.20 7.49
N CYS A 151 15.67 -0.18 8.68
CA CYS A 151 16.82 -1.05 8.99
C CYS A 151 16.49 -2.53 8.73
N ASN A 152 15.36 -3.01 9.26
CA ASN A 152 14.95 -4.41 9.10
C ASN A 152 14.64 -4.76 7.64
N THR A 153 13.99 -3.87 6.91
CA THR A 153 13.66 -4.04 5.49
C THR A 153 14.93 -4.09 4.64
N VAL A 154 15.90 -3.22 4.91
CA VAL A 154 17.20 -3.21 4.22
C VAL A 154 17.97 -4.51 4.49
N VAL A 155 17.98 -5.00 5.73
CA VAL A 155 18.57 -6.32 6.05
C VAL A 155 17.86 -7.45 5.30
N LYS A 156 16.54 -7.41 5.16
CA LYS A 156 15.80 -8.43 4.40
C LYS A 156 16.11 -8.36 2.89
N GLU A 157 16.14 -7.17 2.32
CA GLU A 157 16.51 -6.92 0.91
C GLU A 157 17.92 -7.43 0.60
N LEU A 158 18.88 -7.11 1.47
CA LEU A 158 20.26 -7.59 1.34
C LEU A 158 20.35 -9.12 1.44
N LYS A 159 19.56 -9.76 2.31
CA LYS A 159 19.48 -11.23 2.39
C LYS A 159 18.90 -11.84 1.11
N GLN A 160 17.80 -11.28 0.61
CA GLN A 160 17.13 -11.79 -0.58
C GLN A 160 18.00 -11.68 -1.83
N ARG A 161 18.85 -10.66 -1.92
CA ARG A 161 19.82 -10.46 -3.00
C ARG A 161 21.11 -11.26 -2.79
N ASN A 162 21.20 -12.09 -1.75
CA ASN A 162 22.39 -12.82 -1.30
C ASN A 162 23.60 -11.91 -1.00
N LEU A 163 23.38 -10.61 -0.73
CA LEU A 163 24.44 -9.64 -0.48
C LEU A 163 24.91 -9.64 0.97
N LEU A 164 24.09 -10.13 1.92
CA LEU A 164 24.42 -10.14 3.35
C LEU A 164 25.37 -11.26 3.78
N ASN A 165 25.38 -12.37 3.03
CA ASN A 165 26.18 -13.57 3.36
C ASN A 165 27.38 -13.77 2.44
N MET A 166 27.53 -12.96 1.38
CA MET A 166 28.74 -13.00 0.58
C MET A 166 29.84 -12.23 1.32
N ASP A 167 30.73 -12.99 1.94
CA ASP A 167 32.13 -12.64 2.14
C ASP A 167 32.44 -11.46 3.09
N ILE A 168 31.55 -11.10 4.02
CA ILE A 168 31.90 -10.15 5.11
C ILE A 168 33.14 -10.63 5.88
N ASP A 169 33.25 -11.94 6.10
CA ASP A 169 34.41 -12.57 6.74
C ASP A 169 35.65 -12.61 5.84
N LYS A 170 35.49 -12.55 4.51
CA LYS A 170 36.61 -12.43 3.56
C LYS A 170 37.04 -10.99 3.31
N ILE A 171 36.30 -9.99 3.80
CA ILE A 171 36.79 -8.61 3.82
C ILE A 171 37.92 -8.54 4.86
N GLU A 172 39.17 -8.53 4.39
CA GLU A 172 40.36 -8.45 5.26
C GLU A 172 40.45 -7.11 6.00
N ASP A 173 39.92 -6.03 5.41
CA ASP A 173 39.94 -4.69 6.02
C ASP A 173 38.82 -4.52 7.06
N GLY A 174 39.21 -4.48 8.35
CA GLY A 174 38.30 -4.25 9.47
C GLY A 174 37.49 -2.95 9.36
N TRP A 175 38.07 -1.87 8.82
CA TRP A 175 37.36 -0.60 8.65
C TRP A 175 36.29 -0.67 7.58
N LYS A 176 36.58 -1.37 6.47
CA LYS A 176 35.60 -1.66 5.42
C LYS A 176 34.46 -2.52 5.95
N ARG A 177 34.77 -3.53 6.77
CA ARG A 177 33.78 -4.38 7.43
C ARG A 177 32.89 -3.58 8.39
N ALA A 178 33.46 -2.69 9.19
CA ALA A 178 32.71 -1.80 10.08
C ALA A 178 31.76 -0.87 9.30
N PHE A 179 32.24 -0.28 8.20
CA PHE A 179 31.40 0.54 7.32
C PHE A 179 30.25 -0.26 6.68
N TYR A 180 30.48 -1.53 6.34
CA TYR A 180 29.43 -2.41 5.84
C TYR A 180 28.36 -2.71 6.91
N TYR A 181 28.76 -2.96 8.16
CA TYR A 181 27.81 -3.12 9.27
C TYR A 181 26.98 -1.85 9.49
N LEU A 182 27.62 -0.69 9.47
CA LEU A 182 26.92 0.60 9.59
C LEU A 182 25.89 0.80 8.47
N SER A 183 26.32 0.60 7.23
CA SER A 183 25.49 0.81 6.03
C SER A 183 24.40 -0.25 5.84
N SER A 184 24.48 -1.40 6.53
CA SER A 184 23.42 -2.41 6.59
C SER A 184 22.46 -2.24 7.78
N GLY A 185 22.67 -1.22 8.63
CA GLY A 185 21.82 -0.94 9.79
C GLY A 185 22.17 -1.76 11.03
N GLN A 186 23.26 -2.53 11.00
CA GLN A 186 23.81 -3.31 12.12
C GLN A 186 24.72 -2.42 12.97
N VAL A 187 24.18 -1.31 13.49
CA VAL A 187 24.95 -0.26 14.17
C VAL A 187 25.72 -0.80 15.39
N ILE A 188 25.15 -1.76 16.13
CA ILE A 188 25.79 -2.35 17.31
C ILE A 188 27.08 -3.07 16.92
N GLN A 189 27.02 -3.96 15.92
CA GLN A 189 28.19 -4.69 15.41
C GLN A 189 29.23 -3.73 14.81
N ALA A 190 28.77 -2.67 14.14
CA ALA A 190 29.65 -1.63 13.62
C ALA A 190 30.41 -0.94 14.78
N CYS A 191 29.71 -0.55 15.85
CA CYS A 191 30.33 0.08 17.02
C CYS A 191 31.32 -0.84 17.74
N GLU A 192 30.96 -2.11 17.96
CA GLU A 192 31.85 -3.10 18.59
C GLU A 192 33.14 -3.27 17.79
N LEU A 193 33.03 -3.38 16.45
CA LEU A 193 34.20 -3.51 15.59
C LEU A 193 35.04 -2.23 15.54
N VAL A 194 34.42 -1.04 15.51
CA VAL A 194 35.13 0.24 15.56
C VAL A 194 35.90 0.41 16.88
N GLN A 195 35.34 -0.03 18.00
CA GLN A 195 36.04 -0.06 19.30
C GLN A 195 37.22 -1.02 19.28
N GLN A 196 37.07 -2.21 18.71
CA GLN A 196 38.17 -3.17 18.54
C GLN A 196 39.31 -2.60 17.66
N LEU A 197 38.96 -1.75 16.69
CA LEU A 197 39.92 -1.04 15.84
C LEU A 197 40.51 0.23 16.50
N GLY A 198 40.09 0.56 17.72
CA GLY A 198 40.69 1.60 18.55
C GLY A 198 40.11 3.02 18.38
N ASP A 199 38.91 3.19 17.85
CA ASP A 199 38.26 4.51 17.73
C ASP A 199 36.96 4.61 18.57
N ASP A 200 37.14 4.70 19.89
CA ASP A 200 36.03 4.84 20.84
C ASP A 200 35.18 6.11 20.60
N ALA A 201 35.80 7.17 20.08
CA ALA A 201 35.13 8.42 19.77
C ALA A 201 34.12 8.24 18.62
N LEU A 202 34.54 7.59 17.54
CA LEU A 202 33.65 7.27 16.42
C LEU A 202 32.51 6.36 16.87
N ALA A 203 32.80 5.30 17.63
CA ALA A 203 31.78 4.40 18.15
C ALA A 203 30.75 5.13 19.03
N THR A 204 31.22 6.03 19.89
CA THR A 204 30.34 6.85 20.76
C THR A 204 29.42 7.74 19.92
N MET A 205 29.97 8.44 18.92
CA MET A 205 29.17 9.30 18.04
C MET A 205 28.12 8.51 17.25
N MET A 206 28.46 7.31 16.79
CA MET A 206 27.52 6.41 16.10
C MET A 206 26.34 6.02 17.00
N VAL A 207 26.59 5.68 18.27
CA VAL A 207 25.53 5.36 19.24
C VAL A 207 24.65 6.57 19.52
N VAL A 208 25.25 7.73 19.81
CA VAL A 208 24.50 8.96 20.11
C VAL A 208 23.63 9.39 18.92
N HIS A 209 24.17 9.30 17.69
CA HIS A 209 23.41 9.60 16.48
C HIS A 209 22.22 8.65 16.31
N PHE A 210 22.43 7.35 16.58
CA PHE A 210 21.38 6.36 16.48
C PHE A 210 20.26 6.59 17.52
N GLN A 211 20.60 7.15 18.68
CA GLN A 211 19.65 7.51 19.75
C GLN A 211 18.95 8.87 19.54
N GLN A 212 19.48 9.76 18.68
CA GLN A 212 18.96 11.10 18.37
C GLN A 212 18.90 12.06 19.58
N GLU A 213 19.82 11.94 20.53
CA GLU A 213 19.81 12.78 21.74
C GLU A 213 20.48 14.15 21.52
N VAL A 214 21.37 14.27 20.54
CA VAL A 214 22.22 15.46 20.31
C VAL A 214 22.41 15.72 18.80
N ASP A 215 22.70 16.97 18.43
CA ASP A 215 23.11 17.35 17.08
C ASP A 215 24.53 16.81 16.76
N VAL A 216 24.59 15.52 16.43
CA VAL A 216 25.84 14.81 16.15
C VAL A 216 26.49 15.31 14.85
N CYS A 217 25.73 15.79 13.87
CA CYS A 217 26.28 16.25 12.60
C CYS A 217 27.28 17.39 12.79
N ASN A 218 26.91 18.40 13.59
CA ASN A 218 27.78 19.53 13.90
C ASN A 218 29.02 19.12 14.69
N GLN A 219 28.86 18.21 15.66
CA GLN A 219 29.99 17.71 16.44
C GLN A 219 30.97 16.88 15.59
N ALA A 220 30.45 16.01 14.72
CA ALA A 220 31.25 15.24 13.78
C ALA A 220 31.97 16.13 12.76
N GLN A 221 31.34 17.23 12.34
CA GLN A 221 31.94 18.21 11.45
C GLN A 221 33.11 18.92 12.14
N ASN A 222 32.91 19.42 13.34
CA ASN A 222 33.96 20.08 14.12
C ASN A 222 35.14 19.14 14.40
N GLN A 223 34.86 17.88 14.71
CA GLN A 223 35.89 16.88 14.97
C GLN A 223 36.75 16.59 13.73
N VAL A 224 36.13 16.50 12.55
CA VAL A 224 36.87 16.30 11.29
C VAL A 224 37.67 17.54 10.91
N LEU A 225 37.11 18.74 11.06
CA LEU A 225 37.84 19.99 10.81
C LEU A 225 39.08 20.08 11.69
N TYR A 226 38.95 19.78 12.99
CA TYR A 226 40.08 19.74 13.91
C TYR A 226 41.19 18.78 13.48
N TRP A 227 40.84 17.58 12.99
CA TRP A 227 41.84 16.63 12.49
C TRP A 227 42.44 17.04 11.14
N GLN A 228 41.70 17.74 10.30
CA GLN A 228 42.19 18.27 9.03
C GLN A 228 43.20 19.40 9.27
N GLU A 229 42.90 20.33 10.17
CA GLU A 229 43.83 21.43 10.55
C GLU A 229 45.16 20.90 11.10
N ARG A 230 45.13 19.74 11.77
CA ARG A 230 46.32 19.06 12.30
C ARG A 230 47.00 18.11 11.31
N GLY A 231 46.47 17.93 10.10
CA GLY A 231 46.98 16.98 9.11
C GLY A 231 46.86 15.50 9.54
N LEU A 232 46.07 15.19 10.56
CA LEU A 232 45.88 13.83 11.08
C LEU A 232 44.78 13.08 10.32
N PHE A 233 43.89 13.80 9.64
CA PHE A 233 42.75 13.18 8.98
C PHE A 233 43.18 12.39 7.74
N ASP A 234 44.12 12.90 6.94
CA ASP A 234 44.51 12.27 5.67
C ASP A 234 45.22 10.92 5.83
N SER A 235 45.88 10.70 6.96
CA SER A 235 46.53 9.43 7.29
C SER A 235 45.54 8.35 7.75
N MET A 236 44.26 8.70 7.99
CA MET A 236 43.25 7.74 8.41
C MET A 236 42.81 6.81 7.26
N PRO A 237 42.50 5.53 7.56
CA PRO A 237 41.92 4.60 6.59
C PRO A 237 40.68 5.18 5.90
N LEU A 238 40.51 4.89 4.61
CA LEU A 238 39.43 5.48 3.79
C LEU A 238 38.05 5.25 4.41
N TYR A 239 37.75 4.01 4.83
CA TYR A 239 36.43 3.67 5.38
C TYR A 239 36.19 4.28 6.77
N ARG A 240 37.25 4.52 7.55
CA ARG A 240 37.16 5.32 8.78
C ARG A 240 36.74 6.75 8.47
N ARG A 241 37.36 7.38 7.46
CA ARG A 241 36.97 8.72 7.01
C ARG A 241 35.55 8.76 6.45
N LYS A 242 35.15 7.75 5.66
CA LYS A 242 33.78 7.62 5.15
C LYS A 242 32.76 7.59 6.30
N MET A 243 33.00 6.82 7.37
CA MET A 243 32.10 6.80 8.54
C MET A 243 31.97 8.16 9.23
N TRP A 244 33.06 8.92 9.34
CA TRP A 244 32.98 10.30 9.85
C TRP A 244 32.14 11.23 8.97
N TYR A 245 32.26 11.11 7.63
CA TYR A 245 31.41 11.88 6.72
C TYR A 245 29.95 11.41 6.72
N VAL A 246 29.68 10.13 6.95
CA VAL A 246 28.32 9.62 7.20
C VAL A 246 27.71 10.35 8.40
N LEU A 247 28.43 10.47 9.52
CA LEU A 247 27.92 11.15 10.72
C LEU A 247 27.68 12.65 10.51
N GLN A 248 28.41 13.29 9.60
CA GLN A 248 28.15 14.67 9.18
C GLN A 248 26.93 14.83 8.26
N GLY A 249 26.37 13.73 7.76
CA GLY A 249 25.32 13.70 6.75
C GLY A 249 25.80 14.01 5.32
N GLN A 250 27.12 13.98 5.09
CA GLN A 250 27.73 14.16 3.78
C GLN A 250 27.92 12.82 3.09
N LEU A 251 26.94 12.40 2.29
CA LEU A 251 26.93 11.07 1.63
C LEU A 251 27.37 11.10 0.16
N GLY A 252 27.51 12.30 -0.43
CA GLY A 252 27.90 12.49 -1.83
C GLY A 252 29.41 12.42 -2.07
N TYR A 253 29.87 13.11 -3.11
CA TYR A 253 31.30 13.26 -3.38
C TYR A 253 31.93 14.23 -2.38
N VAL A 254 33.03 13.81 -1.75
CA VAL A 254 33.76 14.62 -0.79
C VAL A 254 35.18 14.88 -1.31
N ASN A 255 35.51 16.16 -1.48
CA ASN A 255 36.78 16.60 -2.08
C ASN A 255 38.01 16.09 -1.31
N HIS A 256 37.96 16.08 0.02
CA HIS A 256 39.09 15.70 0.87
C HIS A 256 39.49 14.22 0.74
N ILE A 257 38.51 13.32 0.57
CA ILE A 257 38.78 11.90 0.33
C ILE A 257 38.80 11.53 -1.15
N LYS A 258 38.49 12.48 -2.04
CA LYS A 258 38.38 12.32 -3.51
C LYS A 258 37.49 11.15 -3.94
N ALA A 259 36.52 10.80 -3.11
CA ALA A 259 35.67 9.62 -3.27
C ALA A 259 34.22 9.95 -2.93
N VAL A 260 33.31 9.11 -3.40
CA VAL A 260 31.90 9.16 -3.01
C VAL A 260 31.72 8.29 -1.78
N VAL A 261 31.07 8.81 -0.74
CA VAL A 261 30.93 8.07 0.53
C VAL A 261 30.14 6.78 0.32
N THR A 262 29.08 6.85 -0.47
CA THR A 262 28.20 5.73 -0.85
C THR A 262 28.73 4.82 -1.97
N GLU A 263 29.97 5.03 -2.42
CA GLU A 263 30.58 4.21 -3.47
C GLU A 263 30.65 2.73 -3.07
N ASP A 264 30.37 1.85 -4.03
CA ASP A 264 30.32 0.37 -3.91
C ASP A 264 29.22 -0.17 -2.98
N LEU A 265 28.31 0.67 -2.50
CA LEU A 265 27.15 0.22 -1.72
C LEU A 265 25.97 -0.11 -2.62
N SER A 266 25.22 -1.13 -2.23
CA SER A 266 23.96 -1.46 -2.88
C SER A 266 22.87 -0.43 -2.55
N TRP A 267 21.87 -0.27 -3.43
CA TRP A 267 20.82 0.74 -3.22
C TRP A 267 20.09 0.64 -1.88
N PRO A 268 19.84 -0.55 -1.25
CA PRO A 268 19.21 -0.59 0.08
C PRO A 268 20.09 0.06 1.15
N GLN A 269 21.41 -0.13 1.07
CA GLN A 269 22.38 0.45 2.00
C GLN A 269 22.49 1.96 1.79
N VAL A 270 22.56 2.40 0.54
CA VAL A 270 22.57 3.82 0.19
C VAL A 270 21.31 4.51 0.71
N LEU A 271 20.14 3.94 0.43
CA LEU A 271 18.87 4.46 0.90
C LEU A 271 18.80 4.50 2.43
N LEU A 272 19.31 3.48 3.12
CA LEU A 272 19.41 3.48 4.58
C LEU A 272 20.26 4.65 5.06
N LEU A 273 21.47 4.83 4.51
CA LEU A 273 22.36 5.92 4.92
C LEU A 273 21.71 7.28 4.71
N TYR A 274 21.08 7.52 3.56
CA TYR A 274 20.36 8.77 3.31
C TYR A 274 19.15 8.94 4.25
N SER A 275 18.44 7.86 4.58
CA SER A 275 17.28 7.92 5.46
C SER A 275 17.63 8.20 6.93
N LEU A 276 18.80 7.74 7.38
CA LEU A 276 19.21 7.84 8.77
C LEU A 276 20.14 9.01 9.04
N TYR A 277 21.10 9.22 8.13
CA TYR A 277 22.20 10.16 8.30
C TYR A 277 22.13 11.32 7.28
N GLY A 278 21.37 11.18 6.20
CA GLY A 278 21.32 12.18 5.14
C GLY A 278 20.64 13.48 5.56
N GLY A 279 21.12 14.59 4.99
CA GLY A 279 20.52 15.91 5.15
C GLY A 279 20.95 16.65 6.42
N HIS A 280 20.39 17.83 6.66
CA HIS A 280 20.76 18.65 7.81
C HIS A 280 20.15 18.05 9.09
N ARG A 281 21.00 17.65 10.05
CA ARG A 281 20.61 17.03 11.34
C ARG A 281 19.99 15.63 11.25
N GLY A 282 20.20 14.90 10.15
CA GLY A 282 19.67 13.54 9.98
C GLY A 282 18.14 13.48 9.91
N ASP A 283 17.51 14.55 9.40
CA ASP A 283 16.07 14.54 9.14
C ASP A 283 15.75 13.66 7.92
N LEU A 284 14.86 12.69 8.13
CA LEU A 284 14.50 11.67 7.13
C LEU A 284 14.03 12.29 5.81
N ASN A 285 13.18 13.32 5.87
CA ASN A 285 12.60 13.93 4.69
C ASN A 285 13.68 14.67 3.89
N SER A 286 14.54 15.43 4.59
CA SER A 286 15.68 16.11 3.96
C SER A 286 16.66 15.12 3.30
N GLY A 287 16.94 14.00 3.96
CA GLY A 287 17.83 12.96 3.43
C GLY A 287 17.25 12.24 2.21
N LEU A 288 15.96 11.90 2.23
CA LEU A 288 15.26 11.30 1.09
C LEU A 288 15.19 12.26 -0.10
N SER A 289 14.92 13.55 0.14
CA SER A 289 14.91 14.59 -0.90
C SER A 289 16.29 14.78 -1.52
N ALA A 290 17.36 14.79 -0.70
CA ALA A 290 18.74 14.87 -1.19
C ALA A 290 19.12 13.66 -2.06
N TYR A 291 18.81 12.45 -1.60
CA TYR A 291 19.04 11.22 -2.36
C TYR A 291 18.30 11.22 -3.70
N ARG A 292 17.04 11.66 -3.68
CA ARG A 292 16.21 11.78 -4.88
C ARG A 292 16.77 12.78 -5.87
N THR A 293 17.14 13.97 -5.41
CA THR A 293 17.77 15.02 -6.24
C THR A 293 19.04 14.49 -6.91
N LEU A 294 19.82 13.68 -6.20
CA LEU A 294 21.04 13.07 -6.73
C LEU A 294 20.77 11.99 -7.79
N THR A 295 19.72 11.17 -7.60
CA THR A 295 19.44 9.99 -8.43
C THR A 295 18.48 10.27 -9.58
N SER A 296 17.69 11.34 -9.53
CA SER A 296 16.73 11.72 -10.56
C SER A 296 17.42 12.09 -11.89
N SER A 297 16.87 11.57 -12.99
CA SER A 297 17.31 11.91 -14.35
C SER A 297 16.92 13.33 -14.77
N HIS A 298 15.87 13.88 -14.19
CA HIS A 298 15.25 15.16 -14.55
C HIS A 298 15.77 16.36 -13.73
N GLY A 299 16.77 16.14 -12.87
CA GLY A 299 17.36 17.22 -12.08
C GLY A 299 18.10 18.24 -12.94
N SER A 300 17.43 19.35 -13.27
CA SER A 300 17.98 20.56 -13.93
C SER A 300 19.12 21.25 -13.15
N GLY A 301 19.55 20.68 -12.02
CA GLY A 301 20.51 21.27 -11.08
C GLY A 301 21.85 20.56 -10.96
N VAL A 302 22.14 19.50 -11.73
CA VAL A 302 23.42 18.77 -11.62
C VAL A 302 24.56 19.53 -12.34
N ASN A 303 24.88 20.71 -11.84
CA ASN A 303 25.95 21.55 -12.34
C ASN A 303 27.22 21.26 -11.53
N GLY A 304 28.04 20.32 -12.00
CA GLY A 304 29.38 20.12 -11.44
C GLY A 304 29.90 18.69 -11.55
N LEU A 305 31.20 18.57 -11.81
CA LEU A 305 31.91 17.29 -11.93
C LEU A 305 31.74 16.39 -10.68
N HIS A 306 31.69 16.99 -9.49
CA HIS A 306 31.52 16.28 -8.23
C HIS A 306 30.13 15.66 -8.06
N GLN A 307 29.08 16.37 -8.48
CA GLN A 307 27.72 15.85 -8.42
C GLN A 307 27.50 14.75 -9.47
N LEU A 308 28.10 14.89 -10.66
CA LEU A 308 28.11 13.82 -11.67
C LEU A 308 28.82 12.56 -11.16
N ARG A 309 29.97 12.71 -10.47
CA ARG A 309 30.63 11.58 -9.80
C ARG A 309 29.74 10.97 -8.72
N ALA A 310 29.15 11.79 -7.85
CA ALA A 310 28.24 11.31 -6.83
C ALA A 310 27.08 10.51 -7.43
N ARG A 311 26.46 11.01 -8.50
CA ARG A 311 25.37 10.33 -9.20
C ARG A 311 25.82 9.02 -9.85
N LYS A 312 26.98 9.00 -10.50
CA LYS A 312 27.52 7.80 -11.16
C LYS A 312 27.86 6.68 -10.16
N HIS A 313 28.38 7.03 -8.98
CA HIS A 313 28.87 6.07 -7.98
C HIS A 313 27.88 5.83 -6.83
N THR A 314 26.70 6.46 -6.86
CA THR A 314 25.62 6.20 -5.90
C THR A 314 24.59 5.29 -6.56
N ALA A 315 24.35 4.13 -5.97
CA ALA A 315 23.33 3.21 -6.47
C ALA A 315 21.93 3.83 -6.39
N SER A 316 21.16 3.73 -7.48
CA SER A 316 19.77 4.19 -7.56
C SER A 316 18.78 3.09 -7.17
N VAL A 317 17.65 3.48 -6.58
CA VAL A 317 16.56 2.53 -6.32
C VAL A 317 15.92 2.11 -7.64
N PRO A 318 15.64 0.82 -7.86
CA PRO A 318 14.82 0.36 -8.97
C PRO A 318 13.44 1.02 -8.99
N SER A 319 12.91 1.35 -10.18
CA SER A 319 11.61 2.04 -10.33
C SER A 319 10.42 1.20 -9.88
N ASP A 320 10.56 -0.13 -9.86
CA ASP A 320 9.58 -1.11 -9.39
C ASP A 320 9.56 -1.25 -7.85
N CYS A 321 10.41 -0.52 -7.13
CA CYS A 321 10.46 -0.55 -5.68
C CYS A 321 9.29 0.25 -5.06
N LEU A 322 8.13 -0.41 -4.97
CA LEU A 322 6.88 0.21 -4.53
C LEU A 322 6.94 0.82 -3.12
N TRP A 323 7.64 0.20 -2.18
CA TRP A 323 7.72 0.72 -0.81
C TRP A 323 8.56 2.00 -0.73
N TYR A 324 9.59 2.13 -1.58
CA TYR A 324 10.34 3.38 -1.70
C TYR A 324 9.48 4.48 -2.31
N ASN A 325 8.69 4.17 -3.34
CA ASN A 325 7.75 5.12 -3.93
C ASN A 325 6.72 5.61 -2.89
N LEU A 326 6.17 4.71 -2.07
CA LEU A 326 5.29 5.07 -0.96
C LEU A 326 6.00 5.95 0.09
N LEU A 327 7.23 5.59 0.45
CA LEU A 327 8.02 6.36 1.42
C LEU A 327 8.32 7.78 0.91
N GLN A 328 8.69 7.90 -0.38
CA GLN A 328 8.92 9.19 -1.02
C GLN A 328 7.65 10.02 -1.05
N TRP A 329 6.54 9.45 -1.53
CA TRP A 329 5.24 10.14 -1.59
C TRP A 329 4.81 10.64 -0.21
N TRP A 330 4.96 9.81 0.82
CA TRP A 330 4.67 10.22 2.19
C TRP A 330 5.59 11.36 2.66
N SER A 331 6.91 11.25 2.41
CA SER A 331 7.86 12.28 2.80
C SER A 331 7.58 13.63 2.13
N SER A 332 7.28 13.64 0.82
CA SER A 332 6.95 14.85 0.08
C SER A 332 5.62 15.44 0.54
N SER A 333 4.66 14.59 0.92
CA SER A 333 3.37 15.03 1.45
C SER A 333 3.48 15.75 2.79
N THR A 334 4.49 15.41 3.60
CA THR A 334 4.74 16.05 4.90
C THR A 334 5.59 17.32 4.79
N SER A 335 6.27 17.53 3.67
CA SER A 335 7.09 18.71 3.42
C SER A 335 6.36 19.69 2.51
N SER A 336 6.14 20.94 2.93
CA SER A 336 5.42 21.97 2.17
C SER A 336 6.15 22.51 0.92
N SER A 337 7.02 21.72 0.28
CA SER A 337 7.82 22.15 -0.87
C SER A 337 7.00 22.16 -2.16
N ALA A 338 6.81 23.34 -2.76
CA ALA A 338 6.02 23.54 -3.98
C ALA A 338 6.59 22.83 -5.23
N ASN A 339 7.87 22.43 -5.22
CA ASN A 339 8.52 21.78 -6.37
C ASN A 339 8.15 20.30 -6.55
N ASP A 340 7.42 19.70 -5.60
CA ASP A 340 7.14 18.26 -5.59
C ASP A 340 5.83 17.86 -6.28
N ALA A 341 4.99 18.80 -6.73
CA ALA A 341 3.63 18.49 -7.19
C ALA A 341 3.57 17.54 -8.40
N ILE A 342 4.30 17.84 -9.49
CA ILE A 342 4.33 16.99 -10.71
C ILE A 342 4.80 15.57 -10.37
N TYR A 343 5.81 15.49 -9.52
CA TYR A 343 6.42 14.24 -9.12
C TYR A 343 5.56 13.42 -8.18
N ARG A 344 4.82 14.09 -7.30
CA ARG A 344 3.85 13.45 -6.42
C ARG A 344 2.83 12.67 -7.24
N LYS A 345 2.39 13.22 -8.39
CA LYS A 345 1.49 12.52 -9.32
C LYS A 345 2.08 11.24 -9.90
N GLU A 346 3.34 11.28 -10.33
CA GLU A 346 4.03 10.08 -10.85
C GLU A 346 4.13 8.98 -9.79
N LEU A 347 4.50 9.36 -8.55
CA LEU A 347 4.59 8.42 -7.43
C LEU A 347 3.23 7.82 -7.07
N GLU A 348 2.16 8.62 -7.12
CA GLU A 348 0.81 8.14 -6.87
C GLU A 348 0.38 7.10 -7.91
N LEU A 349 0.62 7.36 -9.20
CA LEU A 349 0.30 6.42 -10.29
C LEU A 349 1.14 5.14 -10.24
N ALA A 350 2.35 5.18 -9.68
CA ALA A 350 3.22 4.01 -9.54
C ALA A 350 2.70 3.00 -8.49
N LEU A 351 1.80 3.40 -7.60
CA LEU A 351 1.25 2.51 -6.58
C LEU A 351 0.18 1.58 -7.18
N PRO A 352 0.11 0.31 -6.74
CA PRO A 352 -0.96 -0.61 -7.14
C PRO A 352 -2.34 0.01 -6.89
N LEU A 353 -3.28 -0.20 -7.80
CA LEU A 353 -4.62 0.39 -7.73
C LEU A 353 -5.32 0.10 -6.40
N GLN A 354 -5.12 -1.11 -5.88
CA GLN A 354 -5.68 -1.54 -4.59
C GLN A 354 -5.05 -0.79 -3.39
N CYS A 355 -3.75 -0.48 -3.43
CA CYS A 355 -3.10 0.37 -2.43
C CYS A 355 -3.57 1.82 -2.54
N ARG A 356 -3.67 2.35 -3.77
CA ARG A 356 -4.21 3.69 -4.03
C ARG A 356 -5.62 3.83 -3.47
N TRP A 357 -6.49 2.85 -3.73
CA TRP A 357 -7.85 2.82 -3.21
C TRP A 357 -7.90 2.97 -1.69
N VAL A 358 -7.13 2.16 -0.96
CA VAL A 358 -7.13 2.23 0.52
C VAL A 358 -6.54 3.56 1.02
N LEU A 359 -5.53 4.11 0.34
CA LEU A 359 -5.00 5.43 0.65
C LEU A 359 -6.04 6.54 0.40
N LEU A 360 -6.79 6.49 -0.71
CA LEU A 360 -7.86 7.44 -1.01
C LEU A 360 -8.94 7.43 0.08
N LEU A 361 -9.29 6.25 0.60
CA LEU A 361 -10.28 6.15 1.67
C LEU A 361 -9.80 6.71 3.02
N HIS A 362 -8.49 6.66 3.30
CA HIS A 362 -7.94 7.04 4.61
C HIS A 362 -7.31 8.41 4.68
N VAL A 363 -6.61 8.79 3.62
CA VAL A 363 -5.76 9.98 3.55
C VAL A 363 -6.06 10.75 2.27
N SER A 364 -7.34 10.81 1.86
CA SER A 364 -7.79 11.65 0.72
C SER A 364 -7.22 13.07 0.72
N PRO A 365 -7.12 13.79 1.87
CA PRO A 365 -6.56 15.14 1.90
C PRO A 365 -5.07 15.20 1.58
N MET A 366 -4.35 14.07 1.63
CA MET A 366 -2.95 13.98 1.24
C MET A 366 -2.79 13.82 -0.28
N PHE A 367 -3.84 13.86 -1.10
CA PHE A 367 -3.66 13.87 -2.55
C PHE A 367 -3.77 15.31 -3.07
N GLU A 368 -2.90 15.69 -4.01
CA GLU A 368 -2.91 17.03 -4.64
C GLU A 368 -3.79 17.11 -5.91
N HIS A 369 -4.51 16.03 -6.20
CA HIS A 369 -5.37 15.94 -7.37
C HIS A 369 -6.70 16.67 -7.14
N GLY A 370 -7.29 17.18 -8.22
CA GLY A 370 -8.65 17.68 -8.17
C GLY A 370 -9.62 16.55 -7.83
N ASP A 371 -10.79 16.90 -7.29
CA ASP A 371 -11.79 15.90 -6.87
C ASP A 371 -12.16 14.94 -8.03
N ASP A 372 -12.16 15.41 -9.27
CA ASP A 372 -12.45 14.61 -10.48
C ASP A 372 -11.44 13.48 -10.73
N ASP A 373 -10.16 13.74 -10.51
CA ASP A 373 -9.09 12.75 -10.72
C ASP A 373 -9.15 11.66 -9.62
N LEU A 374 -9.40 12.07 -8.37
CA LEU A 374 -9.57 11.15 -7.25
C LEU A 374 -10.79 10.25 -7.45
N GLU A 375 -11.89 10.85 -7.91
CA GLU A 375 -13.12 10.14 -8.23
C GLU A 375 -12.91 9.14 -9.38
N SER A 376 -12.14 9.53 -10.41
CA SER A 376 -11.75 8.63 -11.51
C SER A 376 -11.00 7.39 -11.00
N TRP A 377 -10.09 7.55 -10.05
CA TRP A 377 -9.36 6.39 -9.47
C TRP A 377 -10.26 5.49 -8.64
N LYS A 378 -11.20 6.07 -7.89
CA LYS A 378 -12.23 5.30 -7.19
C LYS A 378 -13.10 4.50 -8.17
N GLN A 379 -13.49 5.12 -9.28
CA GLN A 379 -14.27 4.47 -10.33
C GLN A 379 -13.49 3.34 -11.00
N GLN A 380 -12.19 3.54 -11.29
CA GLN A 380 -11.31 2.50 -11.83
C GLN A 380 -11.26 1.27 -10.93
N TRP A 381 -11.18 1.46 -9.60
CA TRP A 381 -11.21 0.34 -8.67
C TRP A 381 -12.55 -0.40 -8.67
N CYS A 382 -13.67 0.31 -8.76
CA CYS A 382 -14.99 -0.30 -8.89
C CYS A 382 -15.11 -1.14 -10.18
N ASP A 383 -14.63 -0.60 -11.31
CA ASP A 383 -14.63 -1.30 -12.59
C ASP A 383 -13.72 -2.53 -12.58
N GLU A 384 -12.57 -2.48 -11.89
CA GLU A 384 -11.66 -3.62 -11.76
C GLU A 384 -12.26 -4.75 -10.90
N LEU A 385 -12.90 -4.41 -9.79
CA LEU A 385 -13.65 -5.38 -8.97
C LEU A 385 -14.78 -6.01 -9.77
N TYR A 386 -15.46 -5.22 -10.60
CA TYR A 386 -16.54 -5.72 -11.44
C TYR A 386 -16.04 -6.69 -12.52
N LYS A 387 -14.94 -6.35 -13.21
CA LYS A 387 -14.28 -7.23 -14.19
C LYS A 387 -13.77 -8.53 -13.57
N SER A 388 -13.39 -8.47 -12.31
CA SER A 388 -12.94 -9.63 -11.52
C SER A 388 -14.10 -10.48 -10.98
N GLU A 389 -15.34 -10.26 -11.41
CA GLU A 389 -16.53 -11.01 -10.93
C GLU A 389 -16.80 -10.84 -9.42
N LEU A 390 -16.39 -9.71 -8.84
CA LEU A 390 -16.66 -9.36 -7.44
C LEU A 390 -17.72 -8.25 -7.38
N GLU A 391 -18.90 -8.47 -7.96
CA GLU A 391 -19.87 -7.41 -8.22
C GLU A 391 -20.40 -6.78 -6.92
N TYR A 392 -20.65 -7.62 -5.91
CA TYR A 392 -21.08 -7.15 -4.59
C TYR A 392 -20.04 -6.23 -3.93
N MET A 393 -18.76 -6.44 -4.24
CA MET A 393 -17.67 -5.62 -3.73
C MET A 393 -17.48 -4.37 -4.55
N ALA A 394 -17.66 -4.45 -5.88
CA ALA A 394 -17.72 -3.28 -6.75
C ALA A 394 -18.84 -2.32 -6.32
N ILE A 395 -20.03 -2.85 -6.00
CA ILE A 395 -21.15 -2.06 -5.48
C ILE A 395 -20.80 -1.45 -4.11
N HIS A 396 -20.19 -2.22 -3.20
CA HIS A 396 -19.76 -1.69 -1.91
C HIS A 396 -18.69 -0.59 -2.07
N ALA A 397 -17.72 -0.76 -2.98
CA ALA A 397 -16.74 0.27 -3.31
C ALA A 397 -17.41 1.51 -3.90
N GLY A 398 -18.43 1.32 -4.75
CA GLY A 398 -19.23 2.39 -5.34
C GLY A 398 -19.94 3.28 -4.32
N LEU A 399 -20.19 2.79 -3.10
CA LEU A 399 -20.78 3.60 -2.02
C LEU A 399 -19.85 4.70 -1.49
N TYR A 400 -18.54 4.65 -1.79
CA TYR A 400 -17.56 5.68 -1.40
C TYR A 400 -17.32 6.75 -2.47
N LEU A 401 -18.01 6.62 -3.60
CA LEU A 401 -18.03 7.62 -4.65
C LEU A 401 -18.78 8.86 -4.17
N SER A 402 -18.48 9.99 -4.80
CA SER A 402 -19.15 11.26 -4.58
C SER A 402 -20.58 11.22 -5.12
N SER A 403 -20.82 10.45 -6.18
CA SER A 403 -22.16 10.21 -6.77
C SER A 403 -22.49 8.70 -6.82
N PRO A 404 -22.73 8.06 -5.66
CA PRO A 404 -22.88 6.61 -5.59
C PRO A 404 -24.10 6.11 -6.36
N GLU A 405 -25.16 6.92 -6.50
CA GLU A 405 -26.37 6.55 -7.25
C GLU A 405 -26.08 6.16 -8.71
N VAL A 406 -25.40 7.03 -9.45
CA VAL A 406 -25.15 6.82 -10.89
C VAL A 406 -24.26 5.60 -11.09
N ALA A 407 -23.21 5.48 -10.27
CA ALA A 407 -22.28 4.36 -10.35
C ALA A 407 -22.93 3.03 -9.99
N ILE A 408 -23.71 2.99 -8.90
CA ILE A 408 -24.38 1.76 -8.45
C ILE A 408 -25.44 1.33 -9.47
N ARG A 409 -26.30 2.24 -9.95
CA ARG A 409 -27.29 1.91 -11.00
C ARG A 409 -26.63 1.34 -12.25
N LYS A 410 -25.50 1.92 -12.67
CA LYS A 410 -24.71 1.42 -13.81
C LYS A 410 -24.11 0.02 -13.56
N LEU A 411 -23.70 -0.29 -12.34
CA LEU A 411 -23.19 -1.62 -11.99
C LEU A 411 -24.31 -2.66 -11.90
N LEU A 412 -25.45 -2.29 -11.32
CA LEU A 412 -26.63 -3.15 -11.17
C LEU A 412 -27.27 -3.52 -12.52
N SER A 413 -27.28 -2.62 -13.51
CA SER A 413 -27.93 -2.87 -14.81
C SER A 413 -27.16 -3.81 -15.75
N ARG A 414 -25.87 -4.07 -15.45
CA ARG A 414 -24.98 -4.85 -16.33
C ARG A 414 -25.06 -6.37 -16.13
N ARG A 415 -25.43 -6.85 -14.93
CA ARG A 415 -25.49 -8.30 -14.62
C ARG A 415 -26.63 -8.59 -13.66
N GLN A 416 -27.24 -9.76 -13.79
CA GLN A 416 -28.26 -10.23 -12.85
C GLN A 416 -27.62 -10.58 -11.51
N LEU A 417 -28.16 -10.03 -10.41
CA LEU A 417 -27.65 -10.24 -9.05
C LEU A 417 -28.64 -11.07 -8.24
N GLU A 418 -28.18 -12.19 -7.68
CA GLU A 418 -29.03 -13.16 -6.98
C GLU A 418 -29.32 -12.78 -5.51
N LYS A 419 -28.37 -12.12 -4.84
CA LYS A 419 -28.44 -11.82 -3.40
C LYS A 419 -29.12 -10.47 -3.10
N GLU A 420 -30.38 -10.29 -3.49
CA GLU A 420 -31.12 -9.04 -3.25
C GLU A 420 -31.23 -8.67 -1.77
N HIS A 421 -31.47 -9.65 -0.90
CA HIS A 421 -31.53 -9.42 0.54
C HIS A 421 -30.24 -8.80 1.09
N TYR A 422 -29.09 -9.16 0.50
CA TYR A 422 -27.82 -8.58 0.88
C TYR A 422 -27.72 -7.11 0.46
N LEU A 423 -28.11 -6.79 -0.79
CA LEU A 423 -28.13 -5.43 -1.32
C LEU A 423 -29.04 -4.51 -0.50
N CYS A 424 -30.28 -4.93 -0.22
CA CYS A 424 -31.23 -4.13 0.52
C CYS A 424 -30.84 -3.98 2.00
N ARG A 425 -30.51 -5.08 2.69
CA ARG A 425 -30.33 -5.06 4.15
C ARG A 425 -28.95 -4.61 4.58
N GLN A 426 -27.91 -5.09 3.91
CA GLN A 426 -26.53 -4.81 4.35
C GLN A 426 -25.94 -3.60 3.64
N LEU A 427 -26.26 -3.38 2.36
CA LEU A 427 -25.79 -2.21 1.60
C LEU A 427 -26.77 -1.04 1.58
N GLN A 428 -27.97 -1.20 2.15
CA GLN A 428 -29.03 -0.18 2.18
C GLN A 428 -29.41 0.33 0.79
N ILE A 429 -29.29 -0.51 -0.24
CA ILE A 429 -29.66 -0.12 -1.61
C ILE A 429 -31.19 -0.07 -1.70
N PRO A 430 -31.78 1.05 -2.19
CA PRO A 430 -33.22 1.16 -2.36
C PRO A 430 -33.78 0.04 -3.25
N THR A 431 -34.90 -0.54 -2.85
CA THR A 431 -35.56 -1.61 -3.62
C THR A 431 -35.92 -1.16 -5.03
N GLY A 432 -36.35 0.10 -5.19
CA GLY A 432 -36.65 0.70 -6.50
C GLY A 432 -35.45 0.68 -7.45
N TRP A 433 -34.23 0.84 -6.96
CA TRP A 433 -33.04 0.78 -7.82
C TRP A 433 -32.78 -0.64 -8.32
N ILE A 434 -33.07 -1.64 -7.49
CA ILE A 434 -32.88 -3.05 -7.84
C ILE A 434 -33.92 -3.48 -8.87
N THR A 435 -35.19 -3.08 -8.69
CA THR A 435 -36.28 -3.37 -9.64
C THR A 435 -36.02 -2.70 -10.99
N ASP A 436 -35.66 -1.41 -10.98
CA ASP A 436 -35.28 -0.67 -12.18
C ASP A 436 -34.11 -1.37 -12.90
N SER A 437 -33.07 -1.77 -12.17
CA SER A 437 -31.89 -2.38 -12.77
C SER A 437 -32.17 -3.75 -13.38
N LYS A 438 -33.03 -4.56 -12.74
CA LYS A 438 -33.48 -5.85 -13.29
C LYS A 438 -34.29 -5.67 -14.57
N ALA A 439 -35.19 -4.69 -14.59
CA ALA A 439 -35.97 -4.34 -15.77
C ALA A 439 -35.05 -3.89 -16.92
N TRP A 440 -34.10 -3.00 -16.65
CA TRP A 440 -33.08 -2.58 -17.61
C TRP A 440 -32.21 -3.74 -18.12
N TYR A 441 -31.83 -4.68 -17.24
CA TYR A 441 -31.08 -5.86 -17.65
C TYR A 441 -31.92 -6.76 -18.58
N ALA A 442 -33.21 -6.97 -18.26
CA ALA A 442 -34.14 -7.73 -19.10
C ALA A 442 -34.33 -7.07 -20.47
N LEU A 443 -34.49 -5.75 -20.50
CA LEU A 443 -34.57 -4.95 -21.73
C LEU A 443 -33.33 -5.13 -22.61
N ASN A 444 -32.12 -5.04 -22.03
CA ASN A 444 -30.87 -5.24 -22.75
C ASN A 444 -30.71 -6.66 -23.33
N GLN A 445 -31.33 -7.66 -22.69
CA GLN A 445 -31.35 -9.05 -23.16
C GLN A 445 -32.57 -9.35 -24.08
N GLN A 446 -33.35 -8.34 -24.45
CA GLN A 446 -34.58 -8.46 -25.26
C GLN A 446 -35.64 -9.39 -24.61
N LEU A 447 -35.65 -9.46 -23.27
CA LEU A 447 -36.61 -10.23 -22.47
C LEU A 447 -37.73 -9.31 -21.96
N TYR A 448 -38.50 -8.74 -22.89
CA TYR A 448 -39.51 -7.72 -22.59
C TYR A 448 -40.58 -8.17 -21.60
N ASP A 449 -40.96 -9.45 -21.61
CA ASP A 449 -41.92 -9.99 -20.63
C ASP A 449 -41.44 -9.86 -19.19
N LYS A 450 -40.16 -10.19 -18.99
CA LYS A 450 -39.53 -10.11 -17.67
C LYS A 450 -39.38 -8.67 -17.21
N GLU A 451 -39.09 -7.75 -18.14
CA GLU A 451 -39.04 -6.31 -17.85
C GLU A 451 -40.37 -5.84 -17.25
N VAL A 452 -41.48 -6.19 -17.90
CA VAL A 452 -42.84 -5.85 -17.45
C VAL A 452 -43.17 -6.53 -16.11
N ASP A 453 -42.88 -7.83 -15.98
CA ASP A 453 -43.10 -8.58 -14.74
C ASP A 453 -42.37 -7.94 -13.55
N TYR A 454 -41.12 -7.49 -13.74
CA TYR A 454 -40.37 -6.83 -12.65
C TYR A 454 -41.02 -5.51 -12.19
N TYR A 455 -41.56 -4.69 -13.11
CA TYR A 455 -42.26 -3.47 -12.73
C TYR A 455 -43.62 -3.75 -12.08
N LEU A 456 -44.35 -4.78 -12.54
CA LEU A 456 -45.61 -5.21 -11.94
C LEU A 456 -45.40 -5.76 -10.52
N ASP A 457 -44.37 -6.60 -10.32
CA ASP A 457 -44.00 -7.13 -9.00
C ASP A 457 -43.61 -6.00 -8.03
N ALA A 458 -42.99 -4.94 -8.54
CA ALA A 458 -42.64 -3.73 -7.79
C ALA A 458 -43.84 -2.79 -7.53
N LYS A 459 -45.02 -3.08 -8.10
CA LYS A 459 -46.22 -2.22 -8.09
C LYS A 459 -46.02 -0.87 -8.78
N GLU A 460 -45.08 -0.78 -9.72
CA GLU A 460 -44.80 0.41 -10.52
C GLU A 460 -45.58 0.37 -11.84
N ASN A 461 -46.92 0.41 -11.75
CA ASN A 461 -47.84 0.18 -12.87
C ASN A 461 -47.61 1.13 -14.06
N GLU A 462 -47.18 2.37 -13.81
CA GLU A 462 -46.91 3.34 -14.87
C GLU A 462 -45.69 2.93 -15.71
N LYS A 463 -44.59 2.53 -15.06
CA LYS A 463 -43.41 2.02 -15.78
C LYS A 463 -43.68 0.71 -16.49
N ALA A 464 -44.48 -0.18 -15.88
CA ALA A 464 -44.91 -1.42 -16.53
C ALA A 464 -45.70 -1.14 -17.82
N ARG A 465 -46.66 -0.19 -17.77
CA ARG A 465 -47.42 0.25 -18.94
C ARG A 465 -46.51 0.84 -20.01
N ASP A 466 -45.57 1.69 -19.63
CA ASP A 466 -44.67 2.34 -20.57
C ASP A 466 -43.71 1.31 -21.22
N ALA A 467 -43.26 0.30 -20.49
CA ALA A 467 -42.47 -0.82 -21.03
C ALA A 467 -43.28 -1.69 -22.01
N ILE A 468 -44.57 -1.95 -21.70
CA ILE A 468 -45.49 -2.66 -22.60
C ILE A 468 -45.63 -1.90 -23.92
N LEU A 469 -45.93 -0.60 -23.84
CA LEU A 469 -46.19 0.25 -25.00
C LEU A 469 -44.93 0.45 -25.86
N ASN A 470 -43.80 0.73 -25.23
CA ASN A 470 -42.60 1.17 -25.96
C ASN A 470 -41.65 0.02 -26.33
N HIS A 471 -41.66 -1.10 -25.60
CA HIS A 471 -40.69 -2.19 -25.81
C HIS A 471 -41.37 -3.49 -26.22
N MET A 472 -42.36 -3.95 -25.44
CA MET A 472 -42.99 -5.26 -25.66
C MET A 472 -43.86 -5.30 -26.92
N ILE A 473 -44.79 -4.36 -27.09
CA ILE A 473 -45.70 -4.32 -28.25
C ILE A 473 -44.93 -4.18 -29.57
N PRO A 474 -43.96 -3.25 -29.71
CA PRO A 474 -43.16 -3.16 -30.92
C PRO A 474 -42.42 -4.47 -31.22
N ALA A 475 -41.80 -5.09 -30.22
CA ALA A 475 -41.12 -6.37 -30.41
C ALA A 475 -42.06 -7.48 -30.91
N LEU A 476 -43.28 -7.56 -30.35
CA LEU A 476 -44.30 -8.52 -30.80
C LEU A 476 -44.72 -8.29 -32.25
N PHE A 477 -44.87 -7.04 -32.65
CA PHE A 477 -45.26 -6.69 -34.01
C PHE A 477 -44.17 -7.04 -35.02
N PHE A 478 -42.89 -6.79 -34.70
CA PHE A 478 -41.78 -7.03 -35.60
C PHE A 478 -41.28 -8.47 -35.63
N ASP A 479 -41.33 -9.21 -34.51
CA ASP A 479 -40.84 -10.60 -34.44
C ASP A 479 -41.85 -11.64 -34.98
N GLY A 480 -43.09 -11.24 -35.25
CA GLY A 480 -44.13 -12.14 -35.78
C GLY A 480 -44.51 -13.31 -34.86
N ARG A 481 -44.08 -13.28 -33.58
CA ARG A 481 -44.46 -14.28 -32.57
C ARG A 481 -45.95 -14.14 -32.25
N HIS A 482 -46.66 -15.26 -32.18
CA HIS A 482 -48.11 -15.27 -31.97
C HIS A 482 -48.52 -14.59 -30.65
N PHE A 483 -49.48 -13.67 -30.73
CA PHE A 483 -50.10 -12.90 -29.64
C PHE A 483 -50.55 -13.74 -28.42
N THR A 484 -50.75 -15.04 -28.60
CA THR A 484 -51.31 -15.95 -27.59
C THR A 484 -50.40 -16.20 -26.39
N GLN A 485 -49.10 -15.92 -26.49
CA GLN A 485 -48.17 -16.07 -25.36
C GLN A 485 -48.15 -14.85 -24.41
N TYR A 486 -48.77 -13.74 -24.79
CA TYR A 486 -48.57 -12.42 -24.15
C TYR A 486 -49.87 -11.79 -23.61
N SER A 487 -50.96 -12.56 -23.47
CA SER A 487 -52.20 -12.07 -22.83
C SER A 487 -52.03 -11.88 -21.31
N HIS A 488 -51.12 -12.65 -20.70
CA HIS A 488 -50.96 -12.70 -19.24
C HIS A 488 -50.48 -11.38 -18.59
N PRO A 489 -49.54 -10.60 -19.16
CA PRO A 489 -49.11 -9.32 -18.59
C PRO A 489 -50.18 -8.23 -18.71
N LEU A 490 -50.92 -8.22 -19.83
CA LEU A 490 -51.99 -7.24 -20.09
C LEU A 490 -53.17 -7.41 -19.13
N GLU A 491 -53.49 -8.65 -18.73
CA GLU A 491 -54.54 -8.94 -17.74
C GLU A 491 -54.14 -8.60 -16.29
N ARG A 492 -52.83 -8.47 -16.00
CA ARG A 492 -52.32 -8.12 -14.66
C ARG A 492 -52.34 -6.61 -14.38
N LEU A 493 -52.49 -5.78 -15.40
CA LEU A 493 -52.63 -4.33 -15.20
C LEU A 493 -53.98 -3.98 -14.57
N PRO A 494 -54.04 -3.00 -13.65
CA PRO A 494 -55.32 -2.59 -13.07
C PRO A 494 -56.30 -2.06 -14.12
N SER A 495 -57.60 -2.37 -13.95
CA SER A 495 -58.69 -2.09 -14.89
C SER A 495 -58.79 -0.63 -15.39
N HIS A 496 -58.30 0.32 -14.61
CA HIS A 496 -58.29 1.75 -14.93
C HIS A 496 -57.22 2.16 -15.97
N TYR A 497 -56.27 1.28 -16.31
CA TYR A 497 -55.26 1.53 -17.34
C TYR A 497 -55.58 0.92 -18.71
N HIS A 498 -56.56 0.02 -18.80
CA HIS A 498 -57.01 -0.59 -20.07
C HIS A 498 -57.53 0.40 -21.13
N PRO A 499 -58.24 1.50 -20.78
CA PRO A 499 -58.72 2.43 -21.80
C PRO A 499 -57.59 3.14 -22.55
N ALA A 500 -56.43 3.34 -21.93
CA ALA A 500 -55.30 4.04 -22.54
C ALA A 500 -54.55 3.18 -23.58
N LEU A 501 -54.56 1.85 -23.44
CA LEU A 501 -53.91 0.91 -24.35
C LEU A 501 -54.69 0.69 -25.67
N ILE A 502 -55.94 1.13 -25.72
CA ILE A 502 -56.84 0.96 -26.88
C ILE A 502 -56.80 2.20 -27.82
N TYR A 503 -56.29 3.34 -27.33
CA TYR A 503 -56.31 4.62 -28.05
C TYR A 503 -54.91 5.19 -28.42
N SER A 504 -53.83 4.48 -28.09
CA SER A 504 -52.45 4.76 -28.53
C SER A 504 -52.02 3.76 -29.59
#